data_AF-A0A8H7B6R9-F1
#
_entry.id   AF-A0A8H7B6R9-F1
#
_cell.length_a   1.000
_cell.length_b   1.000
_cell.length_c   1.000
_cell.angle_alpha   90.00
_cell.angle_beta   90.00
_cell.angle_gamma   90.00
#
_symmetry.space_group_name_H-M   'P 1'
#
loop_
_entity.id
_entity.type
_entity.pdbx_description
1 polymer ?
#
loop_
_entity_poly.entity_id
_entity_poly.type
_entity_poly.pdbx_seq_one_letter_code
_entity_poly.pdbx_strand_id
1 'polypeptide(L)'
;MATTISPPSNLQPQSALLQLPAEIKHIIFGLCFVAEAPIIDPQIHSSKDRQDGTALTTPGAALLQTCRRTYHEIDRRPLFAQNTFRFSNLTGMRTFLHALPLDYRTRIQDIEIDLRELNSDRPHVAHEWLQYVALANNEAMGSLRADAVGLRCLRVNLEAWPIIPMFRSELWQFIRSMLSGLESLDRIVVTGASKGKAMDRKLPWSPVHFVGGDDVGAHDLLARMNKCVTGNSSDNLVRWTRQDGKLQLEVRSKSSLQSSTAARWAQASGIEGRTEIWPPNGFCSFFACESRYSYGEESEDKELNPNAAG
;
A
#
# COMPACT_ATOMS: atom_id res chain seq x y z
N MET A 1 -17.55 17.83 22.43
CA MET A 1 -18.99 17.89 22.06
C MET A 1 -19.11 17.53 20.59
N ALA A 2 -19.77 16.42 20.27
CA ALA A 2 -20.02 16.06 18.88
C ALA A 2 -21.15 16.95 18.34
N THR A 3 -20.86 17.75 17.31
CA THR A 3 -21.86 18.60 16.68
C THR A 3 -22.77 17.75 15.80
N THR A 4 -23.97 17.42 16.28
CA THR A 4 -24.95 16.63 15.51
C THR A 4 -25.72 17.55 14.56
N ILE A 5 -25.67 17.28 13.25
CA ILE A 5 -26.44 18.06 12.26
C ILE A 5 -27.92 17.73 12.41
N SER A 6 -28.78 18.75 12.50
CA SER A 6 -30.23 18.55 12.62
C SER A 6 -30.81 17.75 11.43
N PRO A 7 -31.89 16.97 11.64
CA PRO A 7 -32.59 16.28 10.55
C PRO A 7 -33.09 17.26 9.47
N PRO A 8 -33.30 16.79 8.22
CA PRO A 8 -33.88 17.61 7.17
C PRO A 8 -35.36 17.92 7.46
N SER A 9 -35.75 19.19 7.31
CA SER A 9 -37.16 19.63 7.37
C SER A 9 -37.82 19.73 5.99
N ASN A 10 -37.03 19.82 4.92
CA ASN A 10 -37.48 19.88 3.55
C ASN A 10 -37.05 18.60 2.80
N LEU A 11 -37.99 17.95 2.14
CA LEU A 11 -37.75 16.75 1.35
C LEU A 11 -37.00 17.03 0.04
N GLN A 12 -36.84 18.28 -0.36
CA GLN A 12 -36.16 18.71 -1.60
C GLN A 12 -36.68 17.98 -2.85
N PRO A 13 -38.01 18.01 -3.11
CA PRO A 13 -38.61 17.31 -4.26
C PRO A 13 -38.09 17.82 -5.61
N GLN A 14 -37.47 18.99 -5.69
CA GLN A 14 -36.90 19.54 -6.92
C GLN A 14 -35.57 18.90 -7.36
N SER A 15 -34.92 18.10 -6.50
CA SER A 15 -33.63 17.48 -6.84
C SER A 15 -33.82 16.12 -7.49
N ALA A 16 -33.45 16.01 -8.77
CA ALA A 16 -33.47 14.74 -9.49
C ALA A 16 -32.67 13.65 -8.77
N LEU A 17 -31.51 14.00 -8.20
CA LEU A 17 -30.66 13.08 -7.43
C LEU A 17 -31.38 12.53 -6.19
N LEU A 18 -32.14 13.38 -5.47
CA LEU A 18 -32.83 12.99 -4.24
C LEU A 18 -34.16 12.25 -4.50
N GLN A 19 -34.68 12.32 -5.73
CA GLN A 19 -35.82 11.54 -6.21
C GLN A 19 -35.44 10.12 -6.63
N LEU A 20 -34.15 9.84 -6.88
CA LEU A 20 -33.72 8.50 -7.28
C LEU A 20 -34.02 7.45 -6.17
N PRO A 21 -34.26 6.18 -6.56
CA PRO A 21 -34.33 5.07 -5.61
C PRO A 21 -33.08 5.01 -4.71
N ALA A 22 -33.25 4.54 -3.48
CA ALA A 22 -32.20 4.52 -2.47
C ALA A 22 -30.96 3.73 -2.94
N GLU A 23 -31.18 2.66 -3.69
CA GLU A 23 -30.15 1.79 -4.25
C GLU A 23 -29.23 2.57 -5.21
N ILE A 24 -29.82 3.34 -6.12
CA ILE A 24 -29.07 4.13 -7.10
C ILE A 24 -28.32 5.27 -6.40
N LYS A 25 -28.97 5.92 -5.42
CA LYS A 25 -28.31 6.94 -4.59
C LYS A 25 -27.10 6.37 -3.86
N HIS A 26 -27.22 5.21 -3.22
CA HIS A 26 -26.11 4.57 -2.52
C HIS A 26 -24.93 4.24 -3.44
N ILE A 27 -25.19 3.79 -4.68
CA ILE A 27 -24.14 3.55 -5.66
C ILE A 27 -23.43 4.86 -6.00
N ILE A 28 -24.19 5.90 -6.37
CA ILE A 28 -23.63 7.21 -6.74
C ILE A 28 -22.82 7.79 -5.57
N PHE A 29 -23.40 7.82 -4.38
CA PHE A 29 -22.75 8.34 -3.18
C PHE A 29 -21.50 7.54 -2.83
N GLY A 30 -21.56 6.21 -2.92
CA GLY A 30 -20.42 5.33 -2.68
C GLY A 30 -19.24 5.66 -3.57
N LEU A 31 -19.48 5.88 -4.88
CA LEU A 31 -18.43 6.28 -5.83
C LEU A 31 -17.79 7.62 -5.47
N CYS A 32 -18.55 8.57 -4.91
CA CYS A 32 -18.00 9.87 -4.47
C CYS A 32 -17.03 9.75 -3.29
N PHE A 33 -17.05 8.65 -2.54
CA PHE A 33 -16.13 8.40 -1.43
C PHE A 33 -14.86 7.65 -1.83
N VAL A 34 -14.71 7.27 -3.10
CA VAL A 34 -13.50 6.61 -3.60
C VAL A 34 -12.54 7.67 -4.15
N ALA A 35 -11.33 7.73 -3.59
CA ALA A 35 -10.25 8.57 -4.05
C ALA A 35 -9.52 7.92 -5.22
N GLU A 36 -9.08 8.73 -6.18
CA GLU A 36 -8.20 8.29 -7.27
C GLU A 36 -6.77 8.00 -6.80
N ALA A 37 -6.35 8.64 -5.71
CA ALA A 37 -5.02 8.52 -5.10
C ALA A 37 -5.13 8.25 -3.59
N PRO A 38 -4.07 7.71 -2.96
CA PRO A 38 -4.08 7.48 -1.51
C PRO A 38 -4.39 8.74 -0.71
N ILE A 39 -5.21 8.59 0.34
CA ILE A 39 -5.51 9.68 1.28
C ILE A 39 -4.31 9.83 2.21
N ILE A 40 -3.59 10.94 2.10
CA ILE A 40 -2.31 11.16 2.79
C ILE A 40 -2.54 11.82 4.16
N ASP A 41 -1.92 11.24 5.19
CA ASP A 41 -1.89 11.72 6.58
C ASP A 41 -3.24 12.24 7.08
N PRO A 42 -4.33 11.44 6.95
CA PRO A 42 -5.67 11.89 7.29
C PRO A 42 -5.76 12.29 8.77
N GLN A 43 -6.36 13.45 9.02
CA GLN A 43 -6.58 13.99 10.36
C GLN A 43 -8.06 13.98 10.70
N ILE A 44 -8.40 13.56 11.92
CA ILE A 44 -9.75 13.72 12.47
C ILE A 44 -9.70 14.96 13.35
N HIS A 45 -9.93 16.13 12.74
CA HIS A 45 -9.91 17.39 13.48
C HIS A 45 -11.03 17.40 14.52
N SER A 46 -10.67 17.71 15.77
CA SER A 46 -11.65 18.27 16.69
C SER A 46 -12.05 19.65 16.14
N SER A 47 -13.30 20.07 16.37
CA SER A 47 -13.83 21.36 15.90
C SER A 47 -13.03 22.61 16.35
N LYS A 48 -12.00 22.45 17.18
CA LYS A 48 -11.13 23.52 17.67
C LYS A 48 -9.87 23.77 16.82
N ASP A 49 -9.46 22.84 15.96
CA ASP A 49 -8.16 22.90 15.25
C ASP A 49 -8.28 23.30 13.77
N ARG A 50 -9.32 24.06 13.40
CA ARG A 50 -9.46 24.64 12.05
C ARG A 50 -8.55 25.86 11.87
N GLN A 51 -7.25 25.68 12.07
CA GLN A 51 -6.22 26.66 11.72
C GLN A 51 -5.21 25.96 10.83
N ASP A 52 -5.56 25.86 9.55
CA ASP A 52 -4.69 26.24 8.44
C ASP A 52 -5.32 25.76 7.13
N GLY A 53 -5.35 26.69 6.15
CA GLY A 53 -6.21 26.66 4.96
C GLY A 53 -5.93 25.59 3.91
N THR A 54 -5.28 24.48 4.25
CA THR A 54 -5.22 23.30 3.38
C THR A 54 -6.40 22.39 3.70
N ALA A 55 -7.55 22.70 3.11
CA ALA A 55 -8.66 21.75 3.05
C ALA A 55 -8.20 20.54 2.22
N LEU A 56 -7.68 19.51 2.89
CA LEU A 56 -7.60 18.16 2.32
C LEU A 56 -8.98 17.87 1.74
N THR A 57 -9.06 17.73 0.42
CA THR A 57 -10.30 17.39 -0.30
C THR A 57 -10.64 15.94 0.03
N THR A 58 -11.20 15.72 1.22
CA THR A 58 -11.66 14.39 1.63
C THR A 58 -12.73 13.93 0.63
N PRO A 59 -12.58 12.74 0.03
CA PRO A 59 -13.57 12.19 -0.89
C PRO A 59 -14.98 12.26 -0.27
N GLY A 60 -15.94 12.72 -1.05
CA GLY A 60 -17.34 12.86 -0.63
C GLY A 60 -17.61 14.01 0.36
N ALA A 61 -16.63 14.83 0.75
CA ALA A 61 -16.88 15.97 1.65
C ALA A 61 -17.84 16.99 1.04
N ALA A 62 -17.65 17.36 -0.23
CA ALA A 62 -18.55 18.26 -0.95
C ALA A 62 -19.99 17.71 -0.98
N LEU A 63 -20.12 16.41 -1.21
CA LEU A 63 -21.42 15.72 -1.22
C LEU A 63 -22.09 15.78 0.16
N LEU A 64 -21.37 15.50 1.24
CA LEU A 64 -21.87 15.61 2.62
C LEU A 64 -22.30 17.03 3.00
N GLN A 65 -21.70 18.05 2.37
CA GLN A 65 -21.98 19.46 2.63
C GLN A 65 -23.12 20.04 1.79
N THR A 66 -23.68 19.28 0.84
CA THR A 66 -24.74 19.77 -0.06
C THR A 66 -26.03 20.13 0.67
N CYS A 67 -26.55 19.23 1.50
CA CYS A 67 -27.75 19.46 2.29
C CYS A 67 -27.86 18.49 3.47
N ARG A 68 -28.73 18.82 4.44
CA ARG A 68 -28.99 17.97 5.62
C ARG A 68 -29.52 16.59 5.22
N ARG A 69 -30.35 16.49 4.18
CA ARG A 69 -30.94 15.22 3.73
C ARG A 69 -29.84 14.26 3.27
N THR A 70 -28.99 14.71 2.35
CA THR A 70 -27.82 13.97 1.87
C THR A 70 -26.89 13.57 3.02
N TYR A 71 -26.61 14.49 3.96
CA TYR A 71 -25.75 14.21 5.11
C TYR A 71 -26.21 13.01 5.96
N HIS A 72 -27.54 12.87 6.14
CA HIS A 72 -28.15 11.80 6.94
C HIS A 72 -28.43 10.52 6.15
N GLU A 73 -28.69 10.61 4.84
CA GLU A 73 -28.94 9.44 3.98
C GLU A 73 -27.64 8.72 3.58
N ILE A 74 -26.50 9.41 3.57
CA ILE A 74 -25.26 8.86 3.07
C ILE A 74 -24.64 7.81 4.00
N ASP A 75 -24.30 6.68 3.41
CA ASP A 75 -23.38 5.71 3.97
C ASP A 75 -21.91 6.10 3.72
N ARG A 76 -21.16 6.33 4.81
CA ARG A 76 -19.73 6.70 4.77
C ARG A 76 -18.79 5.50 4.81
N ARG A 77 -19.30 4.29 5.01
CA ARG A 77 -18.49 3.06 5.06
C ARG A 77 -17.59 2.86 3.83
N PRO A 78 -17.99 3.22 2.59
CA PRO A 78 -17.11 3.14 1.42
C PRO A 78 -15.81 3.95 1.55
N LEU A 79 -15.84 5.10 2.23
CA LEU A 79 -14.64 5.93 2.45
C LEU A 79 -13.53 5.14 3.15
N PHE A 80 -13.88 4.30 4.12
CA PHE A 80 -12.90 3.52 4.87
C PHE A 80 -12.60 2.17 4.23
N ALA A 81 -13.58 1.59 3.53
CA ALA A 81 -13.47 0.24 2.95
C ALA A 81 -12.77 0.19 1.58
N GLN A 82 -12.74 1.30 0.84
CA GLN A 82 -12.32 1.29 -0.57
C GLN A 82 -11.10 2.16 -0.87
N ASN A 83 -10.56 2.86 0.13
CA ASN A 83 -9.42 3.76 -0.05
C ASN A 83 -8.15 3.21 0.60
N THR A 84 -7.02 3.56 0.01
CA THR A 84 -5.71 3.43 0.65
C THR A 84 -5.46 4.66 1.52
N PHE A 85 -5.10 4.43 2.78
CA PHE A 85 -4.67 5.49 3.70
C PHE A 85 -3.15 5.46 3.83
N ARG A 86 -2.48 6.54 3.43
CA ARG A 86 -1.04 6.69 3.49
C ARG A 86 -0.64 7.48 4.73
N PHE A 87 0.34 6.98 5.47
CA PHE A 87 0.89 7.63 6.65
C PHE A 87 2.41 7.78 6.52
N SER A 88 2.90 9.00 6.71
CA SER A 88 4.34 9.31 6.81
C SER A 88 4.84 9.17 8.26
N ASN A 89 3.94 9.37 9.23
CA ASN A 89 4.25 9.37 10.66
C ASN A 89 3.38 8.38 11.45
N LEU A 90 4.03 7.60 12.32
CA LEU A 90 3.37 6.61 13.19
C LEU A 90 2.38 7.28 14.15
N THR A 91 2.73 8.41 14.75
CA THR A 91 1.84 9.12 15.69
C THR A 91 0.55 9.55 14.99
N GLY A 92 0.66 10.04 13.74
CA GLY A 92 -0.49 10.42 12.93
C GLY A 92 -1.41 9.24 12.64
N MET A 93 -0.83 8.10 12.23
CA MET A 93 -1.58 6.87 11.99
C MET A 93 -2.34 6.39 13.24
N ARG A 94 -1.66 6.31 14.39
CA ARG A 94 -2.29 5.87 15.64
C ARG A 94 -3.40 6.81 16.07
N THR A 95 -3.16 8.12 16.01
CA THR A 95 -4.17 9.14 16.34
C THR A 95 -5.41 9.01 15.46
N PHE A 96 -5.21 8.83 14.15
CA PHE A 96 -6.29 8.62 13.20
C PHE A 96 -7.08 7.34 13.49
N LEU A 97 -6.40 6.20 13.61
CA LEU A 97 -7.07 4.92 13.86
C LEU A 97 -7.83 4.95 15.18
N HIS A 98 -7.22 5.48 16.26
CA HIS A 98 -7.85 5.54 17.58
C HIS A 98 -9.03 6.50 17.67
N ALA A 99 -9.05 7.59 16.88
CA ALA A 99 -10.16 8.53 16.88
C ALA A 99 -11.37 8.03 16.07
N LEU A 100 -11.19 7.01 15.22
CA LEU A 100 -12.32 6.40 14.50
C LEU A 100 -13.19 5.53 15.40
N PRO A 101 -14.53 5.60 15.25
CA PRO A 101 -15.45 4.59 15.75
C PRO A 101 -15.06 3.19 15.24
N LEU A 102 -15.31 2.16 16.06
CA LEU A 102 -14.94 0.78 15.75
C LEU A 102 -15.51 0.30 14.41
N ASP A 103 -16.74 0.69 14.07
CA ASP A 103 -17.42 0.34 12.81
C ASP A 103 -16.72 0.85 11.56
N TYR A 104 -15.94 1.94 11.66
CA TYR A 104 -15.16 2.49 10.56
C TYR A 104 -13.72 1.97 10.60
N ARG A 105 -13.14 1.84 11.80
CA ARG A 105 -11.78 1.29 11.99
C ARG A 105 -11.66 -0.13 11.42
N THR A 106 -12.66 -0.98 11.68
CA THR A 106 -12.71 -2.37 11.17
C THR A 106 -12.89 -2.46 9.65
N ARG A 107 -13.20 -1.35 8.98
CA ARG A 107 -13.35 -1.29 7.52
C ARG A 107 -12.08 -0.87 6.81
N ILE A 108 -11.10 -0.31 7.51
CA ILE A 108 -9.82 0.03 6.92
C ILE A 108 -9.11 -1.27 6.54
N GLN A 109 -8.97 -1.48 5.24
CA GLN A 109 -8.38 -2.70 4.67
C GLN A 109 -7.01 -2.45 4.04
N ASP A 110 -6.67 -1.21 3.69
CA ASP A 110 -5.53 -0.87 2.86
C ASP A 110 -4.77 0.32 3.45
N ILE A 111 -3.59 0.03 4.00
CA ILE A 111 -2.72 1.04 4.65
C ILE A 111 -1.39 1.10 3.91
N GLU A 112 -0.90 2.30 3.67
CA GLU A 112 0.43 2.56 3.13
C GLU A 112 1.30 3.29 4.14
N ILE A 113 2.50 2.75 4.41
CA ILE A 113 3.53 3.39 5.22
C ILE A 113 4.52 4.05 4.25
N ASP A 114 4.61 5.37 4.32
CA ASP A 114 5.55 6.18 3.53
C ASP A 114 6.83 6.42 4.31
N LEU A 115 7.94 5.87 3.82
CA LEU A 115 9.22 5.86 4.52
C LEU A 115 10.06 7.12 4.27
N ARG A 116 9.50 8.17 3.65
CA ARG A 116 10.21 9.42 3.35
C ARG A 116 10.84 10.10 4.56
N GLU A 117 10.29 9.89 5.76
CA GLU A 117 10.76 10.54 7.00
C GLU A 117 11.80 9.72 7.77
N LEU A 118 12.16 8.53 7.28
CA LEU A 118 13.22 7.73 7.90
C LEU A 118 14.57 8.45 7.81
N ASN A 119 15.36 8.38 8.88
CA ASN A 119 16.66 9.06 8.96
C ASN A 119 17.65 8.26 9.82
N SER A 120 18.87 8.05 9.35
CA SER A 120 19.95 7.37 10.12
C SER A 120 20.31 8.11 11.41
N ASP A 121 20.17 9.44 11.46
CA ASP A 121 20.38 10.25 12.67
C ASP A 121 19.21 10.13 13.68
N ARG A 122 18.09 9.51 13.27
CA ARG A 122 16.89 9.30 14.09
C ARG A 122 16.46 7.83 14.06
N PRO A 123 17.32 6.90 14.53
CA PRO A 123 17.05 5.46 14.44
C PRO A 123 15.82 5.04 15.26
N HIS A 124 15.41 5.83 16.26
CA HIS A 124 14.20 5.60 17.04
C HIS A 124 12.93 5.60 16.18
N VAL A 125 12.84 6.44 15.14
CA VAL A 125 11.67 6.48 14.25
C VAL A 125 11.51 5.16 13.50
N ALA A 126 12.62 4.64 12.96
CA ALA A 126 12.63 3.32 12.34
C ALA A 126 12.25 2.23 13.35
N HIS A 127 12.81 2.28 14.57
CA HIS A 127 12.52 1.31 15.60
C HIS A 127 11.04 1.28 16.01
N GLU A 128 10.41 2.45 16.16
CA GLU A 128 8.99 2.57 16.48
C GLU A 128 8.10 1.94 15.40
N TRP A 129 8.39 2.20 14.12
CA TRP A 129 7.69 1.53 13.01
C TRP A 129 7.83 0.01 13.06
N LEU A 130 9.06 -0.49 13.28
CA LEU A 130 9.31 -1.94 13.39
C LEU A 130 8.56 -2.56 14.57
N GLN A 131 8.56 -1.92 15.73
CA GLN A 131 7.84 -2.39 16.91
C GLN A 131 6.33 -2.42 16.68
N TYR A 132 5.77 -1.36 16.08
CA TYR A 132 4.34 -1.24 15.88
C TYR A 132 3.80 -2.20 14.81
N VAL A 133 4.60 -2.50 13.79
CA VAL A 133 4.24 -3.44 12.72
C VAL A 133 4.44 -4.90 13.13
N ALA A 134 5.31 -5.18 14.10
CA ALA A 134 5.57 -6.53 14.57
C ALA A 134 4.32 -7.22 15.12
N LEU A 135 4.25 -8.55 14.90
CA LEU A 135 3.16 -9.40 15.38
C LEU A 135 3.03 -9.42 16.92
N ALA A 136 4.15 -9.26 17.62
CA ALA A 136 4.17 -9.25 19.08
C ALA A 136 3.53 -7.96 19.59
N ASN A 137 2.47 -8.10 20.40
CA ASN A 137 1.83 -6.95 21.02
C ASN A 137 2.80 -6.31 22.03
N ASN A 138 3.17 -5.06 21.79
CA ASN A 138 3.91 -4.26 22.76
C ASN A 138 2.89 -3.55 23.66
N GLU A 139 2.76 -3.94 24.93
CA GLU A 139 1.79 -3.36 25.86
C GLU A 139 1.91 -1.82 25.97
N ALA A 140 3.10 -1.26 25.74
CA ALA A 140 3.33 0.19 25.79
C ALA A 140 2.93 0.92 24.49
N MET A 141 2.99 0.26 23.33
CA MET A 141 2.83 0.91 22.01
C MET A 141 1.60 0.43 21.22
N GLY A 142 0.97 -0.68 21.62
CA GLY A 142 -0.01 -1.38 20.81
C GLY A 142 0.62 -2.06 19.59
N SER A 143 -0.20 -2.41 18.61
CA SER A 143 0.25 -2.97 17.33
C SER A 143 -0.69 -2.56 16.20
N LEU A 144 -0.15 -2.49 14.98
CA LEU A 144 -0.94 -2.22 13.78
C LEU A 144 -2.13 -3.17 13.64
N ARG A 145 -1.96 -4.43 14.01
CA ARG A 145 -3.02 -5.43 13.93
C ARG A 145 -4.18 -5.16 14.90
N ALA A 146 -3.86 -4.68 16.11
CA ALA A 146 -4.87 -4.30 17.09
C ALA A 146 -5.61 -3.02 16.67
N ASP A 147 -4.89 -2.06 16.09
CA ASP A 147 -5.43 -0.75 15.73
C ASP A 147 -6.12 -0.73 14.35
N ALA A 148 -5.76 -1.66 13.46
CA ALA A 148 -6.37 -1.84 12.14
C ALA A 148 -6.81 -3.30 11.95
N VAL A 149 -7.78 -3.75 12.76
CA VAL A 149 -8.28 -5.15 12.76
C VAL A 149 -8.78 -5.61 11.38
N GLY A 150 -9.24 -4.68 10.54
CA GLY A 150 -9.71 -4.96 9.17
C GLY A 150 -8.60 -5.05 8.12
N LEU A 151 -7.33 -4.85 8.49
CA LEU A 151 -6.22 -4.73 7.54
C LEU A 151 -6.05 -6.00 6.71
N ARG A 152 -6.07 -5.83 5.39
CA ARG A 152 -5.88 -6.88 4.39
C ARG A 152 -4.68 -6.63 3.51
N CYS A 153 -4.34 -5.36 3.29
CA CYS A 153 -3.21 -4.93 2.49
C CYS A 153 -2.34 -3.93 3.25
N LEU A 154 -1.07 -4.26 3.40
CA LEU A 154 -0.05 -3.30 3.77
C LEU A 154 0.77 -2.91 2.53
N ARG A 155 1.04 -1.62 2.38
CA ARG A 155 1.93 -1.09 1.36
C ARG A 155 3.10 -0.39 2.05
N VAL A 156 4.31 -0.61 1.53
CA VAL A 156 5.54 0.05 1.98
C VAL A 156 6.04 0.91 0.84
N ASN A 157 6.18 2.21 1.06
CA ASN A 157 6.53 3.16 0.03
C ASN A 157 7.92 3.76 0.25
N LEU A 158 8.81 3.49 -0.72
CA LEU A 158 10.20 3.95 -0.82
C LEU A 158 10.43 4.84 -2.06
N GLU A 159 9.36 5.35 -2.67
CA GLU A 159 9.42 6.21 -3.86
C GLU A 159 10.31 7.44 -3.66
N ALA A 160 10.42 7.92 -2.41
CA ALA A 160 11.26 9.07 -2.06
C ALA A 160 12.76 8.78 -2.18
N TRP A 161 13.20 7.52 -2.34
CA TRP A 161 14.61 7.20 -2.58
C TRP A 161 15.13 7.92 -3.84
N PRO A 162 16.36 8.49 -3.83
CA PRO A 162 17.40 8.46 -2.80
C PRO A 162 17.38 9.65 -1.81
N ILE A 163 16.26 10.37 -1.69
CA ILE A 163 16.15 11.55 -0.81
C ILE A 163 15.98 11.13 0.66
N ILE A 164 15.56 9.89 0.92
CA ILE A 164 15.47 9.32 2.27
C ILE A 164 16.88 9.38 2.91
N PRO A 165 17.09 10.13 4.01
CA PRO A 165 18.40 10.30 4.64
C PRO A 165 18.81 9.07 5.45
N MET A 166 18.89 7.92 4.79
CA MET A 166 19.29 6.64 5.37
C MET A 166 20.28 5.94 4.45
N PHE A 167 21.27 5.25 5.01
CA PHE A 167 22.19 4.45 4.21
C PHE A 167 21.43 3.34 3.48
N ARG A 168 21.89 3.02 2.25
CA ARG A 168 21.27 1.98 1.39
C ARG A 168 21.07 0.65 2.13
N SER A 169 22.12 0.17 2.78
CA SER A 169 22.13 -1.09 3.52
C SER A 169 21.20 -1.05 4.73
N GLU A 170 21.14 0.08 5.45
CA GLU A 170 20.22 0.28 6.57
C GLU A 170 18.76 0.29 6.13
N LEU A 171 18.44 0.99 5.04
CA LEU A 171 17.10 1.02 4.48
C LEU A 171 16.66 -0.36 3.98
N TRP A 172 17.56 -1.10 3.32
CA TRP A 172 17.30 -2.48 2.93
C TRP A 172 17.03 -3.38 4.14
N GLN A 173 17.86 -3.29 5.18
CA GLN A 173 17.69 -4.05 6.39
C GLN A 173 16.41 -3.69 7.15
N PHE A 174 16.02 -2.41 7.14
CA PHE A 174 14.75 -1.95 7.69
C PHE A 174 13.56 -2.62 7.01
N ILE A 175 13.51 -2.64 5.68
CA ILE A 175 12.44 -3.30 4.92
C ILE A 175 12.40 -4.79 5.29
N ARG A 176 13.56 -5.46 5.32
CA ARG A 176 13.65 -6.89 5.68
C ARG A 176 13.11 -7.15 7.07
N SER A 177 13.47 -6.34 8.06
CA SER A 177 12.95 -6.43 9.43
C SER A 177 11.44 -6.17 9.49
N MET A 178 10.95 -5.14 8.80
CA MET A 178 9.52 -4.80 8.77
C MET A 178 8.69 -5.95 8.21
N LEU A 179 9.10 -6.53 7.08
CA LEU A 179 8.42 -7.66 6.46
C LEU A 179 8.46 -8.94 7.32
N SER A 180 9.47 -9.09 8.17
CA SER A 180 9.60 -10.27 9.05
C SER A 180 8.62 -10.23 10.22
N GLY A 181 8.10 -9.06 10.56
CA GLY A 181 7.09 -8.89 11.61
C GLY A 181 5.65 -9.07 11.15
N LEU A 182 5.43 -9.33 9.85
CA LEU A 182 4.11 -9.33 9.21
C LEU A 182 3.67 -10.73 8.79
N GLU A 183 2.41 -11.05 9.06
CA GLU A 183 1.76 -12.28 8.65
C GLU A 183 0.28 -12.05 8.39
N SER A 184 -0.36 -13.02 7.75
CA SER A 184 -1.82 -13.08 7.59
C SER A 184 -2.47 -11.94 6.79
N LEU A 185 -1.75 -11.33 5.84
CA LEU A 185 -2.31 -10.35 4.90
C LEU A 185 -2.91 -11.03 3.66
N ASP A 186 -3.88 -10.40 3.01
CA ASP A 186 -4.34 -10.84 1.68
C ASP A 186 -3.35 -10.42 0.59
N ARG A 187 -2.66 -9.30 0.83
CA ARG A 187 -1.79 -8.62 -0.13
C ARG A 187 -0.70 -7.80 0.57
N ILE A 188 0.48 -7.75 -0.02
CA ILE A 188 1.51 -6.78 0.36
C ILE A 188 2.09 -6.10 -0.88
N VAL A 189 2.39 -4.81 -0.78
CA VAL A 189 2.95 -4.03 -1.88
C VAL A 189 4.20 -3.29 -1.41
N VAL A 190 5.28 -3.33 -2.18
CA VAL A 190 6.46 -2.50 -1.95
C VAL A 190 6.64 -1.61 -3.18
N THR A 191 6.68 -0.29 -2.96
CA THR A 191 6.87 0.69 -4.02
C THR A 191 8.27 1.27 -3.93
N GLY A 192 9.00 1.29 -5.03
CA GLY A 192 10.35 1.85 -5.12
C GLY A 192 10.50 2.89 -6.24
N ALA A 193 11.58 3.65 -6.17
CA ALA A 193 11.98 4.63 -7.19
C ALA A 193 12.69 3.94 -8.37
N SER A 194 11.95 3.57 -9.40
CA SER A 194 12.46 2.91 -10.61
C SER A 194 12.58 3.89 -11.78
N LYS A 195 13.53 4.82 -11.69
CA LYS A 195 13.76 5.87 -12.70
C LYS A 195 14.83 5.47 -13.71
N GLY A 196 14.58 5.80 -14.99
CA GLY A 196 15.55 5.63 -16.08
C GLY A 196 15.39 4.33 -16.88
N LYS A 197 15.75 4.38 -18.18
CA LYS A 197 15.53 3.29 -19.15
C LYS A 197 16.27 1.99 -18.83
N ALA A 198 17.40 2.08 -18.11
CA ALA A 198 18.16 0.89 -17.70
C ALA A 198 17.38 0.00 -16.71
N MET A 199 16.37 0.56 -16.01
CA MET A 199 15.56 -0.18 -15.05
C MET A 199 14.68 -1.25 -15.71
N ASP A 200 14.39 -1.14 -16.99
CA ASP A 200 13.57 -2.13 -17.70
C ASP A 200 14.34 -3.46 -17.91
N ARG A 201 15.67 -3.43 -17.80
CA ARG A 201 16.54 -4.61 -17.87
C ARG A 201 16.75 -5.28 -16.51
N LYS A 202 16.40 -4.60 -15.42
CA LYS A 202 16.54 -5.14 -14.06
C LYS A 202 15.29 -5.95 -13.69
N LEU A 203 15.51 -7.02 -12.93
CA LEU A 203 14.43 -7.87 -12.39
C LEU A 203 13.47 -7.01 -11.57
N PRO A 204 12.13 -7.15 -11.70
CA PRO A 204 11.17 -6.35 -10.94
C PRO A 204 11.26 -6.48 -9.41
N TRP A 205 11.95 -7.48 -8.89
CA TRP A 205 12.20 -7.66 -7.46
C TRP A 205 13.65 -7.36 -7.06
N SER A 206 14.46 -6.81 -7.96
CA SER A 206 15.82 -6.37 -7.68
C SER A 206 15.84 -5.23 -6.66
N PRO A 207 16.75 -5.24 -5.67
CA PRO A 207 16.93 -4.14 -4.72
C PRO A 207 17.22 -2.79 -5.38
N VAL A 208 17.76 -2.78 -6.60
CA VAL A 208 18.04 -1.55 -7.37
C VAL A 208 16.79 -0.67 -7.49
N HIS A 209 15.60 -1.24 -7.60
CA HIS A 209 14.35 -0.48 -7.70
C HIS A 209 13.93 0.20 -6.39
N PHE A 210 14.41 -0.27 -5.25
CA PHE A 210 13.94 0.14 -3.92
C PHE A 210 14.98 0.96 -3.17
N VAL A 211 16.26 0.65 -3.36
CA VAL A 211 17.39 1.26 -2.67
C VAL A 211 18.56 1.60 -3.62
N GLY A 212 18.38 1.47 -4.94
CA GLY A 212 19.30 2.01 -5.94
C GLY A 212 20.63 1.26 -6.12
N GLY A 213 20.78 0.06 -5.56
CA GLY A 213 21.95 -0.80 -5.72
C GLY A 213 21.63 -2.26 -5.43
N ASP A 214 22.47 -3.18 -5.91
CA ASP A 214 22.45 -4.62 -5.66
C ASP A 214 23.45 -5.07 -4.59
N ASP A 215 24.33 -4.16 -4.16
CA ASP A 215 25.34 -4.28 -3.10
C ASP A 215 24.75 -4.23 -1.67
N VAL A 216 23.61 -4.88 -1.45
CA VAL A 216 22.83 -4.78 -0.20
C VAL A 216 22.68 -6.10 0.56
N GLY A 217 23.45 -7.12 0.17
CA GLY A 217 23.37 -8.46 0.73
C GLY A 217 22.30 -9.30 0.04
N ALA A 218 21.57 -10.13 0.79
CA ALA A 218 20.59 -11.06 0.22
C ALA A 218 19.42 -10.35 -0.48
N HIS A 219 19.08 -10.75 -1.70
CA HIS A 219 17.91 -10.22 -2.43
C HIS A 219 16.65 -11.04 -2.12
N ASP A 220 16.34 -11.17 -0.83
CA ASP A 220 15.25 -12.02 -0.32
C ASP A 220 13.89 -11.30 -0.21
N LEU A 221 13.74 -10.13 -0.84
CA LEU A 221 12.53 -9.28 -0.74
C LEU A 221 11.27 -10.03 -1.13
N LEU A 222 11.29 -10.71 -2.28
CA LEU A 222 10.10 -11.40 -2.79
C LEU A 222 9.70 -12.56 -1.86
N ALA A 223 10.67 -13.32 -1.37
CA ALA A 223 10.43 -14.40 -0.41
C ALA A 223 9.86 -13.88 0.91
N ARG A 224 10.34 -12.73 1.40
CA ARG A 224 9.80 -12.07 2.61
C ARG A 224 8.38 -11.58 2.39
N MET A 225 8.11 -10.88 1.28
CA MET A 225 6.76 -10.45 0.94
C MET A 225 5.79 -11.64 0.85
N ASN A 226 6.22 -12.76 0.29
CA ASN A 226 5.41 -13.95 0.18
C ASN A 226 5.02 -14.55 1.54
N LYS A 227 5.93 -14.50 2.53
CA LYS A 227 5.65 -14.95 3.90
C LYS A 227 4.62 -14.08 4.63
N CYS A 228 4.49 -12.81 4.26
CA CYS A 228 3.48 -11.92 4.86
C CYS A 228 2.05 -12.26 4.45
N VAL A 229 1.87 -13.00 3.34
CA VAL A 229 0.59 -13.20 2.67
C VAL A 229 0.00 -14.58 3.01
N THR A 230 -1.31 -14.63 3.26
CA THR A 230 -2.05 -15.86 3.55
C THR A 230 -2.11 -16.81 2.35
N GLY A 231 -2.31 -18.09 2.62
CA GLY A 231 -2.57 -19.11 1.59
C GLY A 231 -1.36 -19.98 1.30
N ASN A 232 -1.44 -20.72 0.19
CA ASN A 232 -0.35 -21.58 -0.25
C ASN A 232 0.76 -20.73 -0.87
N SER A 233 1.91 -20.64 -0.20
CA SER A 233 3.05 -19.81 -0.59
C SER A 233 3.53 -20.04 -2.03
N SER A 234 3.37 -21.25 -2.59
CA SER A 234 3.75 -21.53 -3.98
C SER A 234 2.84 -20.90 -5.02
N ASP A 235 1.56 -20.69 -4.66
CA ASP A 235 0.48 -20.31 -5.58
C ASP A 235 0.15 -18.83 -5.50
N ASN A 236 0.74 -18.12 -4.53
CA ASN A 236 0.65 -16.69 -4.41
C ASN A 236 1.14 -16.02 -5.69
N LEU A 237 0.46 -14.95 -6.06
CA LEU A 237 0.69 -14.24 -7.31
C LEU A 237 1.53 -13.02 -7.05
N VAL A 238 2.57 -12.87 -7.87
CA VAL A 238 3.48 -11.73 -7.88
C VAL A 238 3.11 -10.86 -9.06
N ARG A 239 2.88 -9.58 -8.82
CA ARG A 239 2.61 -8.59 -9.86
C ARG A 239 3.62 -7.47 -9.75
N TRP A 240 4.07 -6.96 -10.90
CA TRP A 240 4.80 -5.70 -10.95
C TRP A 240 4.11 -4.71 -11.87
N THR A 241 4.25 -3.42 -11.55
CA THR A 241 3.69 -2.34 -12.35
C THR A 241 4.67 -1.17 -12.35
N ARG A 242 5.11 -0.77 -13.54
CA ARG A 242 5.99 0.39 -13.77
C ARG A 242 5.15 1.55 -14.28
N GLN A 243 5.15 2.65 -13.55
CA GLN A 243 4.43 3.85 -13.92
C GLN A 243 5.10 5.08 -13.29
N ASP A 244 5.23 6.16 -14.06
CA ASP A 244 5.73 7.47 -13.58
C ASP A 244 7.07 7.40 -12.83
N GLY A 245 7.99 6.55 -13.29
CA GLY A 245 9.30 6.35 -12.67
C GLY A 245 9.28 5.58 -11.35
N LYS A 246 8.19 4.84 -11.09
CA LYS A 246 7.98 4.00 -9.90
C LYS A 246 7.86 2.54 -10.32
N LEU A 247 8.27 1.65 -9.43
CA LEU A 247 7.94 0.23 -9.53
C LEU A 247 7.13 -0.16 -8.30
N GLN A 248 5.93 -0.69 -8.54
CA GLN A 248 5.14 -1.35 -7.50
C GLN A 248 5.30 -2.84 -7.67
N LEU A 249 5.89 -3.49 -6.67
CA LEU A 249 5.93 -4.93 -6.55
C LEU A 249 4.84 -5.37 -5.58
N GLU A 250 4.03 -6.33 -5.97
CA GLU A 250 2.90 -6.83 -5.20
C GLU A 250 2.98 -8.34 -5.08
N VAL A 251 2.72 -8.86 -3.88
CA VAL A 251 2.42 -10.28 -3.66
C VAL A 251 1.00 -10.38 -3.09
N ARG A 252 0.19 -11.30 -3.62
CA ARG A 252 -1.21 -11.49 -3.23
C ARG A 252 -1.58 -12.96 -3.16
N SER A 253 -2.45 -13.29 -2.21
CA SER A 253 -3.05 -14.61 -2.11
C SER A 253 -3.95 -14.90 -3.30
N LYS A 254 -3.81 -16.10 -3.90
CA LYS A 254 -4.68 -16.51 -5.01
C LYS A 254 -6.15 -16.62 -4.58
N SER A 255 -6.42 -17.03 -3.34
CA SER A 255 -7.77 -17.20 -2.80
C SER A 255 -8.50 -15.88 -2.53
N SER A 256 -7.76 -14.77 -2.37
CA SER A 256 -8.33 -13.43 -2.16
C SER A 256 -8.69 -12.71 -3.47
N LEU A 257 -8.41 -13.32 -4.64
CA LEU A 257 -8.80 -12.76 -5.92
C LEU A 257 -10.31 -12.87 -6.16
N GLN A 258 -10.93 -11.72 -6.43
CA GLN A 258 -12.26 -11.68 -7.01
C GLN A 258 -12.23 -12.30 -8.42
N SER A 259 -13.26 -13.06 -8.77
CA SER A 259 -13.34 -13.81 -10.04
C SER A 259 -13.10 -12.96 -11.30
N SER A 260 -13.55 -11.70 -11.30
CA SER A 260 -13.32 -10.75 -12.41
C SER A 260 -11.86 -10.29 -12.51
N THR A 261 -11.17 -10.17 -11.37
CA THR A 261 -9.74 -9.82 -11.31
C THR A 261 -8.89 -11.02 -11.71
N ALA A 262 -9.27 -12.22 -11.25
CA ALA A 262 -8.63 -13.48 -11.66
C ALA A 262 -8.71 -13.71 -13.17
N ALA A 263 -9.85 -13.40 -13.80
CA ALA A 263 -10.02 -13.49 -15.25
C ALA A 263 -9.13 -12.50 -16.01
N ARG A 264 -9.03 -11.24 -15.55
CA ARG A 264 -8.11 -10.25 -16.14
C ARG A 264 -6.65 -10.64 -15.98
N TRP A 265 -6.32 -11.30 -14.87
CA TRP A 265 -4.96 -11.78 -14.65
C TRP A 265 -4.68 -12.96 -15.57
N ALA A 266 -5.53 -13.99 -15.63
CA ALA A 266 -5.35 -15.12 -16.54
C ALA A 266 -5.07 -14.71 -18.01
N GLN A 267 -5.65 -13.61 -18.48
CA GLN A 267 -5.43 -13.04 -19.82
C GLN A 267 -4.09 -12.32 -20.03
N ALA A 268 -3.45 -11.80 -18.99
CA ALA A 268 -2.17 -11.11 -19.06
C ALA A 268 -0.97 -12.03 -18.72
N SER A 269 -1.20 -13.35 -18.66
CA SER A 269 -0.16 -14.38 -18.45
C SER A 269 0.81 -14.30 -19.62
N GLY A 270 1.94 -13.62 -19.45
CA GLY A 270 2.69 -13.19 -20.62
C GLY A 270 4.15 -12.90 -20.34
N ILE A 271 4.87 -13.85 -19.77
CA ILE A 271 6.29 -14.02 -20.12
C ILE A 271 6.57 -15.52 -20.19
N GLU A 272 6.46 -16.12 -21.36
CA GLU A 272 7.17 -17.36 -21.66
C GLU A 272 8.54 -16.97 -22.25
N GLY A 273 9.64 -17.48 -21.67
CA GLY A 273 11.00 -17.25 -22.16
C GLY A 273 11.84 -16.19 -21.44
N ARG A 274 13.14 -16.14 -21.80
CA ARG A 274 14.09 -15.09 -21.39
C ARG A 274 13.88 -13.87 -22.28
N THR A 275 13.40 -12.77 -21.73
CA THR A 275 13.39 -11.47 -22.41
C THR A 275 14.51 -10.61 -21.81
N GLU A 276 15.33 -9.96 -22.66
CA GLU A 276 16.38 -9.03 -22.21
C GLU A 276 15.80 -7.79 -21.50
N ILE A 277 14.51 -7.52 -21.73
CA ILE A 277 13.77 -6.40 -21.17
C ILE A 277 12.50 -6.97 -20.53
N TRP A 278 12.21 -6.56 -19.30
CA TRP A 278 10.97 -6.89 -18.61
C TRP A 278 9.86 -5.95 -19.07
N PRO A 279 8.64 -6.47 -19.32
CA PRO A 279 7.51 -5.62 -19.65
C PRO A 279 7.23 -4.66 -18.49
N PRO A 280 6.69 -3.46 -18.78
CA PRO A 280 6.41 -2.46 -17.75
C PRO A 280 5.46 -3.01 -16.68
N ASN A 281 4.50 -3.85 -17.08
CA ASN A 281 3.55 -4.49 -16.19
C ASN A 281 3.51 -5.98 -16.49
N GLY A 282 3.38 -6.79 -15.45
CA GLY A 282 3.19 -8.23 -15.60
C GLY A 282 2.93 -8.91 -14.28
N PHE A 283 2.73 -10.23 -14.33
CA PHE A 283 2.58 -11.05 -13.13
C PHE A 283 3.09 -12.47 -13.38
N CYS A 284 3.47 -13.17 -12.32
CA CYS A 284 3.84 -14.60 -12.30
C CYS A 284 3.34 -15.26 -11.00
N SER A 285 3.28 -16.59 -10.94
CA SER A 285 3.22 -17.27 -9.64
C SER A 285 4.55 -17.09 -8.92
N PHE A 286 4.54 -17.04 -7.58
CA PHE A 286 5.74 -16.93 -6.78
C PHE A 286 6.80 -17.96 -7.19
N PHE A 287 6.39 -19.22 -7.35
CA PHE A 287 7.28 -20.31 -7.78
C PHE A 287 7.98 -20.02 -9.14
N ALA A 288 7.26 -19.45 -10.11
CA ALA A 288 7.83 -19.11 -11.41
C ALA A 288 8.82 -17.94 -11.31
N CYS A 289 8.56 -16.97 -10.43
CA CYS A 289 9.48 -15.86 -10.19
C CYS A 289 10.75 -16.33 -9.45
N GLU A 290 10.60 -17.20 -8.43
CA GLU A 290 11.70 -17.80 -7.67
C GLU A 290 12.62 -18.63 -8.56
N SER A 291 12.05 -19.48 -9.41
CA SER A 291 12.81 -20.27 -10.39
C SER A 291 13.70 -19.38 -11.27
N ARG A 292 13.19 -18.22 -11.72
CA ARG A 292 13.97 -17.27 -12.54
C ARG A 292 15.08 -16.56 -11.78
N TYR A 293 14.90 -16.34 -10.48
CA TYR A 293 15.93 -15.76 -9.62
C TYR A 293 17.11 -16.73 -9.48
N SER A 294 16.85 -18.00 -9.17
CA SER A 294 17.89 -19.03 -9.04
C SER A 294 18.72 -19.24 -10.31
N TYR A 295 18.11 -19.08 -11.50
CA TYR A 295 18.83 -19.16 -12.78
C TYR A 295 19.57 -17.87 -13.18
N GLY A 296 19.27 -16.73 -12.55
CA GLY A 296 19.90 -15.43 -12.84
C GLY A 296 21.26 -15.31 -12.17
N GLU A 297 21.34 -15.64 -10.88
CA GLU A 297 22.59 -15.63 -10.11
C GLU A 297 23.64 -16.59 -10.68
N GLU A 298 23.23 -17.79 -11.15
CA GLU A 298 24.17 -18.74 -11.77
C GLU A 298 24.82 -18.23 -13.07
N SER A 299 24.25 -17.21 -13.71
CA SER A 299 24.76 -16.66 -14.99
C SER A 299 25.61 -15.40 -14.83
N GLU A 300 25.43 -14.61 -13.77
CA GLU A 300 26.26 -13.43 -13.51
C GLU A 300 27.63 -13.80 -12.89
N ASP A 301 27.77 -14.98 -12.27
CA ASP A 301 29.03 -15.47 -11.66
C ASP A 301 29.98 -16.21 -12.63
N LYS A 302 29.73 -16.20 -13.95
CA LYS A 302 30.53 -16.95 -14.94
C LYS A 302 31.14 -16.13 -16.08
N GLU A 303 31.40 -14.84 -15.88
CA GLU A 303 32.43 -14.13 -16.67
C GLU A 303 33.74 -14.03 -15.88
N LEU A 304 34.34 -15.21 -15.63
CA LEU A 304 35.77 -15.32 -15.34
C LEU A 304 36.53 -14.90 -16.60
N ASN A 305 37.05 -13.68 -16.55
CA ASN A 305 37.89 -13.04 -17.54
C ASN A 305 39.08 -13.95 -17.93
N PRO A 306 39.14 -14.53 -19.14
CA PRO A 306 40.24 -15.39 -19.55
C PRO A 306 41.33 -14.52 -20.18
N ASN A 307 42.00 -13.67 -19.40
CA ASN A 307 43.16 -12.90 -19.86
C ASN A 307 44.09 -12.47 -18.71
N ALA A 308 44.30 -13.37 -17.74
CA ALA A 308 45.38 -13.23 -16.76
C ALA A 308 46.23 -14.50 -16.75
N ALA A 309 46.96 -14.70 -17.84
CA ALA A 309 48.15 -15.55 -17.88
C ALA A 309 49.19 -14.81 -18.73
N GLY A 310 50.06 -14.07 -18.04
CA GLY A 310 51.34 -13.56 -18.50
C GLY A 310 52.34 -13.83 -17.40
#